data_AF-A0A828T6E6-F1
#
_entry.id   AF-A0A828T6E6-F1
#
_cell.length_a   1.000
_cell.length_b   1.000
_cell.length_c   1.000
_cell.angle_alpha   90.00
_cell.angle_beta   90.00
_cell.angle_gamma   90.00
#
_symmetry.space_group_name_H-M   'P 1'
#
loop_
_entity.id
_entity.type
_entity.pdbx_description
1 polymer ?
#
loop_
_entity_poly.entity_id
_entity_poly.type
_entity_poly.pdbx_seq_one_letter_code
_entity_poly.pdbx_strand_id
1 'polypeptide(L)'
;MKIVGLITEYNPFHNGHLYHIQQAKRTTGADAVIVVMSGDYVQRGVPAVMPKRLRAESALECGASAVFELPVCYSTGSAELFAESAVALLDQLQIVDSLCFGSECGDLDALSEIADLLCQEPKDYRSLLKKHLRNGLSFPCARRKALKEYLPEKNFAALLDEPNNILGIEYLKAIRKLKSTIKPYTILRKGARYHDQELSTENLSSASAIRSLLSYSGSSLRKYDDLPKGAFDDTAPFNIFGELESQVPQCCLKLLKDCHKVSYPIYQNDFSLILKYKLLNKYPENLLRYMDVSEELANRICSRLNYFFNYKQFCDLLKTRELTQTRINRALLHIMLGIKKTDVEEYIDGGYHFYARLLGFRKDREKLLTRISKESSLPLLIRLSETETIPPLGRKMLRNDMLASNLYTSVVTDKFKTAFQNEYKQKVIKI
;
A
#
# COMPACT_ATOMS: atom_id res chain seq x y z
N MET A 1 -5.31 16.21 -23.75
CA MET A 1 -4.24 15.56 -22.97
C MET A 1 -4.84 14.33 -22.32
N LYS A 2 -4.36 13.14 -22.69
CA LYS A 2 -4.78 11.86 -22.11
C LYS A 2 -3.98 11.55 -20.85
N ILE A 3 -4.65 11.10 -19.79
CA ILE A 3 -4.07 10.80 -18.49
C ILE A 3 -4.35 9.35 -18.11
N VAL A 4 -3.29 8.64 -17.72
CA VAL A 4 -3.40 7.32 -17.08
C VAL A 4 -3.14 7.46 -15.58
N GLY A 5 -4.06 6.92 -14.78
CA GLY A 5 -3.92 6.73 -13.35
C GLY A 5 -3.24 5.41 -13.03
N LEU A 6 -2.35 5.39 -12.03
CA LEU A 6 -1.73 4.21 -11.46
C LEU A 6 -1.95 4.19 -9.95
N ILE A 7 -2.35 3.05 -9.40
CA ILE A 7 -2.52 2.85 -7.95
C ILE A 7 -1.35 2.01 -7.43
N THR A 8 -0.57 2.54 -6.50
CA THR A 8 0.74 1.96 -6.15
C THR A 8 1.12 2.12 -4.67
N GLU A 9 2.14 1.36 -4.25
CA GLU A 9 2.78 1.53 -2.93
C GLU A 9 4.26 1.92 -3.05
N TYR A 10 4.92 1.51 -4.14
CA TYR A 10 6.36 1.69 -4.40
C TYR A 10 7.26 1.36 -3.21
N ASN A 11 7.13 0.15 -2.66
CA ASN A 11 7.71 -0.23 -1.36
C ASN A 11 8.86 -1.26 -1.45
N PRO A 12 10.06 -0.94 -2.00
CA PRO A 12 10.49 0.34 -2.56
C PRO A 12 10.19 0.46 -4.07
N PHE A 13 10.48 1.62 -4.67
CA PHE A 13 10.47 1.77 -6.13
C PHE A 13 11.58 0.89 -6.76
N HIS A 14 11.31 0.26 -7.90
CA HIS A 14 12.22 -0.70 -8.55
C HIS A 14 11.95 -0.80 -10.06
N ASN A 15 12.78 -1.55 -10.80
CA ASN A 15 12.70 -1.62 -12.27
C ASN A 15 11.35 -2.13 -12.80
N GLY A 16 10.72 -3.09 -12.12
CA GLY A 16 9.33 -3.50 -12.44
C GLY A 16 8.31 -2.35 -12.39
N HIS A 17 8.47 -1.37 -11.47
CA HIS A 17 7.61 -0.18 -11.42
C HIS A 17 7.90 0.79 -12.57
N LEU A 18 9.17 0.99 -12.91
CA LEU A 18 9.56 1.77 -14.10
C LEU A 18 8.96 1.17 -15.37
N TYR A 19 9.08 -0.15 -15.54
CA TYR A 19 8.45 -0.88 -16.64
C TYR A 19 6.93 -0.66 -16.67
N HIS A 20 6.26 -0.76 -15.52
CA HIS A 20 4.81 -0.52 -15.43
C HIS A 20 4.42 0.90 -15.89
N ILE A 21 5.13 1.94 -15.42
CA ILE A 21 4.88 3.33 -15.87
C ILE A 21 5.04 3.45 -17.39
N GLN A 22 6.13 2.91 -17.94
CA GLN A 22 6.43 2.99 -19.36
C GLN A 22 5.38 2.27 -20.22
N GLN A 23 4.99 1.05 -19.82
CA GLN A 23 3.99 0.28 -20.54
C GLN A 23 2.60 0.91 -20.38
N ALA A 24 2.24 1.43 -19.21
CA ALA A 24 0.96 2.09 -19.01
C ALA A 24 0.79 3.27 -19.97
N LYS A 25 1.82 4.12 -20.13
CA LYS A 25 1.80 5.20 -21.11
C LYS A 25 1.65 4.69 -22.55
N ARG A 26 2.40 3.64 -22.92
CA ARG A 26 2.37 3.07 -24.27
C ARG A 26 1.00 2.47 -24.60
N THR A 27 0.47 1.60 -23.73
CA THR A 27 -0.79 0.89 -23.94
C THR A 27 -2.00 1.82 -23.96
N THR A 28 -2.01 2.86 -23.12
CA THR A 28 -3.12 3.81 -23.05
C THR A 28 -2.99 4.99 -24.03
N GLY A 29 -1.79 5.20 -24.59
CA GLY A 29 -1.47 6.40 -25.36
C GLY A 29 -1.53 7.68 -24.52
N ALA A 30 -1.27 7.59 -23.21
CA ALA A 30 -1.38 8.71 -22.28
C ALA A 30 -0.17 9.67 -22.37
N ASP A 31 -0.47 10.97 -22.33
CA ASP A 31 0.50 12.05 -22.31
C ASP A 31 1.14 12.23 -20.91
N ALA A 32 0.37 11.92 -19.88
CA ALA A 32 0.72 12.11 -18.46
C ALA A 32 0.31 10.93 -17.59
N VAL A 33 1.05 10.73 -16.50
CA VAL A 33 0.81 9.65 -15.52
C VAL A 33 0.50 10.28 -14.17
N ILE A 34 -0.67 9.98 -13.62
CA ILE A 34 -1.03 10.33 -12.25
C ILE A 34 -0.86 9.09 -11.39
N VAL A 35 -0.14 9.20 -10.28
CA VAL A 35 0.01 8.11 -9.31
C VAL A 35 -0.82 8.43 -8.07
N VAL A 36 -1.68 7.52 -7.66
CA VAL A 36 -2.24 7.45 -6.31
C VAL A 36 -1.39 6.44 -5.53
N MET A 37 -0.71 6.92 -4.50
CA MET A 37 0.28 6.15 -3.76
C MET A 37 -0.10 6.03 -2.28
N SER A 38 0.01 4.83 -1.71
CA SER A 38 -0.05 4.67 -0.25
C SER A 38 0.95 5.60 0.44
N GLY A 39 0.51 6.23 1.53
CA GLY A 39 1.36 7.01 2.44
C GLY A 39 2.37 6.12 3.18
N ASP A 40 2.75 6.50 4.38
CA ASP A 40 3.82 5.82 5.13
C ASP A 40 3.50 4.40 5.61
N TYR A 41 2.26 3.94 5.39
CA TYR A 41 1.80 2.60 5.68
C TYR A 41 1.08 2.02 4.45
N VAL A 42 1.19 0.71 4.26
CA VAL A 42 0.76 0.02 3.04
C VAL A 42 -0.38 -0.97 3.31
N GLN A 43 -1.05 -1.44 2.25
CA GLN A 43 -2.28 -2.24 2.28
C GLN A 43 -2.13 -3.55 3.06
N ARG A 44 -0.91 -4.07 3.13
CA ARG A 44 -0.56 -5.26 3.91
C ARG A 44 -0.61 -5.05 5.43
N GLY A 45 -0.94 -3.84 5.89
CA GLY A 45 -1.04 -3.49 7.30
C GLY A 45 0.33 -3.29 7.97
N VAL A 46 1.32 -2.82 7.22
CA VAL A 46 2.70 -2.64 7.70
C VAL A 46 3.24 -1.26 7.31
N PRO A 47 4.24 -0.71 8.02
CA PRO A 47 4.94 0.48 7.55
C PRO A 47 5.60 0.24 6.19
N ALA A 48 5.65 1.28 5.36
CA ALA A 48 6.49 1.29 4.18
C ALA A 48 7.97 1.20 4.61
N VAL A 49 8.79 0.51 3.82
CA VAL A 49 10.23 0.38 4.06
C VAL A 49 10.96 1.72 3.91
N MET A 50 10.37 2.65 3.16
CA MET A 50 10.87 3.99 2.90
C MET A 50 9.77 5.04 3.13
N PRO A 51 10.14 6.24 3.64
CA PRO A 51 9.23 7.38 3.73
C PRO A 51 8.52 7.65 2.40
N LYS A 52 7.23 8.02 2.45
CA LYS A 52 6.42 8.31 1.26
C LYS A 52 7.04 9.35 0.33
N ARG A 53 7.79 10.30 0.87
CA ARG A 53 8.45 11.35 0.08
C ARG A 53 9.51 10.80 -0.86
N LEU A 54 10.38 9.92 -0.37
CA LEU A 54 11.41 9.30 -1.22
C LEU A 54 10.79 8.43 -2.31
N ARG A 55 9.68 7.75 -1.99
CA ARG A 55 8.92 6.94 -2.96
C ARG A 55 8.24 7.81 -4.02
N ALA A 56 7.67 8.95 -3.61
CA ALA A 56 7.07 9.92 -4.53
C ALA A 56 8.13 10.54 -5.44
N GLU A 57 9.27 10.97 -4.91
CA GLU A 57 10.39 11.51 -5.68
C GLU A 57 10.92 10.48 -6.71
N SER A 58 11.13 9.24 -6.27
CA SER A 58 11.52 8.14 -7.18
C SER A 58 10.53 7.95 -8.33
N ALA A 59 9.22 8.03 -8.05
CA ALA A 59 8.19 7.90 -9.07
C ALA A 59 8.21 9.06 -10.07
N LEU A 60 8.41 10.29 -9.61
CA LEU A 60 8.48 11.48 -10.46
C LEU A 60 9.70 11.41 -11.39
N GLU A 61 10.88 11.05 -10.85
CA GLU A 61 12.11 10.84 -11.62
C GLU A 61 11.94 9.74 -12.69
N CYS A 62 11.06 8.77 -12.42
CA CYS A 62 10.75 7.65 -13.32
C CYS A 62 9.57 7.90 -14.27
N GLY A 63 9.06 9.14 -14.35
CA GLY A 63 8.09 9.53 -15.36
C GLY A 63 6.64 9.70 -14.88
N ALA A 64 6.37 9.62 -13.57
CA ALA A 64 5.10 10.10 -13.01
C ALA A 64 5.01 11.63 -13.15
N SER A 65 3.86 12.15 -13.58
CA SER A 65 3.63 13.60 -13.70
C SER A 65 3.26 14.24 -12.37
N ALA A 66 2.45 13.53 -11.57
CA ALA A 66 2.02 13.94 -10.24
C ALA A 66 1.79 12.70 -9.36
N VAL A 67 2.07 12.82 -8.07
CA VAL A 67 1.86 11.77 -7.06
C VAL A 67 0.94 12.31 -5.97
N PHE A 68 -0.17 11.62 -5.77
CA PHE A 68 -1.17 11.88 -4.74
C PHE A 68 -1.07 10.84 -3.63
N GLU A 69 -1.23 11.26 -2.39
CA GLU A 69 -1.32 10.35 -1.25
C GLU A 69 -2.73 9.77 -1.14
N LEU A 70 -2.82 8.45 -1.00
CA LEU A 70 -4.04 7.79 -0.56
C LEU A 70 -4.13 7.89 0.98
N PRO A 71 -5.23 8.45 1.54
CA PRO A 71 -5.40 8.57 2.99
C PRO A 71 -5.16 7.27 3.75
N VAL A 72 -4.63 7.37 4.97
CA VAL A 72 -4.10 6.21 5.68
C VAL A 72 -5.17 5.16 5.97
N CYS A 73 -6.38 5.59 6.30
CA CYS A 73 -7.53 4.72 6.55
C CYS A 73 -7.92 3.84 5.35
N TYR A 74 -7.56 4.28 4.14
CA TYR A 74 -7.80 3.59 2.89
C TYR A 74 -6.59 2.79 2.43
N SER A 75 -5.41 3.40 2.50
CA SER A 75 -4.15 2.77 2.11
C SER A 75 -3.83 1.52 2.93
N THR A 76 -4.37 1.41 4.14
CA THR A 76 -4.20 0.24 5.02
C THR A 76 -5.46 -0.62 5.10
N GLY A 77 -6.42 -0.49 4.17
CA GLY A 77 -7.68 -1.23 4.15
C GLY A 77 -7.59 -2.64 3.55
N SER A 78 -8.74 -3.33 3.48
CA SER A 78 -8.88 -4.56 2.68
C SER A 78 -8.63 -4.29 1.19
N ALA A 79 -8.45 -5.33 0.37
CA ALA A 79 -8.27 -5.14 -1.07
C ALA A 79 -9.43 -4.39 -1.73
N GLU A 80 -10.66 -4.69 -1.30
CA GLU A 80 -11.87 -4.00 -1.72
C GLU A 80 -11.85 -2.52 -1.32
N LEU A 81 -11.67 -2.20 -0.02
CA LEU A 81 -11.66 -0.81 0.44
C LEU A 81 -10.53 0.00 -0.19
N PHE A 82 -9.33 -0.60 -0.31
CA PHE A 82 -8.17 0.01 -0.96
C PHE A 82 -8.46 0.35 -2.42
N ALA A 83 -9.03 -0.60 -3.17
CA ALA A 83 -9.36 -0.40 -4.58
C ALA A 83 -10.50 0.63 -4.76
N GLU A 84 -11.59 0.49 -4.02
CA GLU A 84 -12.73 1.40 -4.10
C GLU A 84 -12.33 2.85 -3.82
N SER A 85 -11.61 3.09 -2.73
CA SER A 85 -11.14 4.43 -2.38
C SER A 85 -10.09 4.97 -3.36
N ALA A 86 -9.15 4.16 -3.84
CA ALA A 86 -8.13 4.64 -4.77
C ALA A 86 -8.72 4.97 -6.16
N VAL A 87 -9.68 4.17 -6.64
CA VAL A 87 -10.44 4.49 -7.86
C VAL A 87 -11.31 5.70 -7.64
N ALA A 88 -11.97 5.85 -6.49
CA ALA A 88 -12.75 7.04 -6.16
C ALA A 88 -11.89 8.32 -6.20
N LEU A 89 -10.66 8.27 -5.69
CA LEU A 89 -9.75 9.42 -5.78
C LEU A 89 -9.45 9.78 -7.24
N LEU A 90 -9.09 8.80 -8.07
CA LEU A 90 -8.82 9.03 -9.49
C LEU A 90 -10.04 9.56 -10.25
N ASP A 91 -11.23 9.02 -9.95
CA ASP A 91 -12.49 9.44 -10.55
C ASP A 91 -12.86 10.87 -10.14
N GLN A 92 -12.71 11.22 -8.86
CA GLN A 92 -13.00 12.56 -8.35
C GLN A 92 -12.02 13.64 -8.82
N LEU A 93 -10.83 13.25 -9.32
CA LEU A 93 -9.96 14.19 -10.05
C LEU A 93 -10.57 14.63 -11.39
N GLN A 94 -11.55 13.89 -11.94
CA GLN A 94 -12.36 14.20 -13.14
C GLN A 94 -11.56 14.40 -14.44
N ILE A 95 -10.24 14.15 -14.41
CA ILE A 95 -9.36 14.31 -15.58
C ILE A 95 -8.68 13.01 -16.00
N VAL A 96 -8.85 11.93 -15.23
CA VAL A 96 -8.19 10.65 -15.48
C VAL A 96 -9.01 9.87 -16.51
N ASP A 97 -8.41 9.55 -17.66
CA ASP A 97 -9.10 8.85 -18.75
C ASP A 97 -9.06 7.33 -18.58
N SER A 98 -7.96 6.84 -18.00
CA SER A 98 -7.67 5.40 -17.92
C SER A 98 -7.00 5.03 -16.62
N LEU A 99 -7.23 3.81 -16.15
CA LEU A 99 -6.53 3.18 -15.03
C LEU A 99 -5.74 2.01 -15.59
N CYS A 100 -4.44 1.95 -15.29
CA CYS A 100 -3.60 0.84 -15.68
C CYS A 100 -3.00 0.13 -14.47
N PHE A 101 -3.15 -1.19 -14.41
CA PHE A 101 -2.61 -2.03 -13.34
C PHE A 101 -1.89 -3.26 -13.89
N GLY A 102 -0.82 -3.68 -13.22
CA GLY A 102 -0.16 -4.95 -13.53
C GLY A 102 -1.00 -6.14 -13.06
N SER A 103 -1.01 -7.23 -13.83
CA SER A 103 -1.63 -8.50 -13.43
C SER A 103 -0.71 -9.67 -13.80
N GLU A 104 -0.85 -10.79 -13.09
CA GLU A 104 -0.13 -12.02 -13.40
C GLU A 104 -0.67 -12.70 -14.67
N CYS A 105 -1.95 -12.54 -14.99
CA CYS A 105 -2.54 -13.14 -16.20
C CYS A 105 -2.44 -12.26 -17.45
N GLY A 106 -2.41 -10.93 -17.31
CA GLY A 106 -2.47 -10.01 -18.44
C GLY A 106 -3.81 -10.03 -19.20
N ASP A 107 -4.84 -10.71 -18.68
CA ASP A 107 -6.12 -10.93 -19.33
C ASP A 107 -7.21 -10.06 -18.70
N LEU A 108 -7.50 -8.92 -19.34
CA LEU A 108 -8.50 -7.98 -18.84
C LEU A 108 -9.91 -8.55 -18.89
N ASP A 109 -10.24 -9.37 -19.89
CA ASP A 109 -11.58 -9.89 -20.10
C ASP A 109 -11.93 -10.92 -19.03
N ALA A 110 -10.99 -11.84 -18.72
CA ALA A 110 -11.17 -12.80 -17.64
C ALA A 110 -11.30 -12.11 -16.27
N LEU A 111 -10.48 -11.10 -15.98
CA LEU A 111 -10.59 -10.34 -14.73
C LEU A 111 -11.91 -9.55 -14.68
N SER A 112 -12.36 -9.02 -15.81
CA SER A 112 -13.62 -8.29 -15.92
C SER A 112 -14.82 -9.18 -15.64
N GLU A 113 -14.84 -10.39 -16.19
CA GLU A 113 -15.93 -11.35 -15.96
C GLU A 113 -16.02 -11.77 -14.49
N ILE A 114 -14.87 -12.05 -13.84
CA ILE A 114 -14.84 -12.35 -12.40
C ILE A 114 -15.37 -11.15 -11.61
N ALA A 115 -14.92 -9.94 -11.94
CA ALA A 115 -15.37 -8.75 -11.25
C ALA A 115 -16.87 -8.48 -11.46
N ASP A 116 -17.45 -8.82 -12.62
CA ASP A 116 -18.90 -8.71 -12.86
C ASP A 116 -19.68 -9.67 -11.97
N LEU A 117 -19.25 -10.93 -11.92
CA LEU A 117 -19.84 -11.94 -11.06
C LEU A 117 -19.78 -11.52 -9.58
N LEU A 118 -18.62 -11.03 -9.12
CA LEU A 118 -18.41 -10.60 -7.74
C LEU A 118 -19.10 -9.27 -7.42
N CYS A 119 -19.46 -8.45 -8.41
CA CYS A 119 -20.32 -7.28 -8.23
C CYS A 119 -21.79 -7.67 -8.11
N GLN A 120 -22.26 -8.61 -8.93
CA GLN A 120 -23.66 -9.03 -8.95
C GLN A 120 -24.01 -9.96 -7.78
N GLU A 121 -23.03 -10.74 -7.30
CA GLU A 121 -23.16 -11.80 -6.29
C GLU A 121 -24.45 -12.64 -6.42
N PRO A 122 -24.59 -13.44 -7.50
CA PRO A 122 -25.78 -14.29 -7.70
C PRO A 122 -26.09 -15.17 -6.49
N LYS A 123 -27.38 -15.47 -6.27
CA LYS A 123 -27.85 -16.21 -5.08
C LYS A 123 -27.12 -17.54 -4.89
N ASP A 124 -26.88 -18.28 -5.96
CA ASP A 124 -26.21 -19.59 -5.93
C ASP A 124 -24.74 -19.46 -5.52
N TYR A 125 -24.00 -18.51 -6.13
CA TYR A 125 -22.64 -18.17 -5.71
C TYR A 125 -22.59 -17.76 -4.23
N ARG A 126 -23.52 -16.91 -3.79
CA ARG A 126 -23.60 -16.45 -2.39
C ARG A 126 -23.88 -17.60 -1.43
N SER A 127 -24.68 -18.58 -1.84
CA SER A 127 -24.94 -19.80 -1.06
C SER A 127 -23.66 -20.62 -0.89
N LEU A 128 -22.90 -20.84 -1.96
CA LEU A 128 -21.61 -21.53 -1.95
C LEU A 128 -20.58 -20.80 -1.07
N LEU A 129 -20.49 -19.48 -1.17
CA LEU A 129 -19.62 -18.66 -0.31
C LEU A 129 -19.96 -18.84 1.17
N LYS A 130 -21.25 -18.74 1.53
CA LYS A 130 -21.72 -18.94 2.91
C LYS A 130 -21.43 -20.35 3.42
N LYS A 131 -21.66 -21.39 2.59
CA LYS A 131 -21.32 -22.79 2.90
C LYS A 131 -19.85 -22.92 3.30
N HIS A 132 -18.94 -22.34 2.51
CA HIS A 132 -17.50 -22.44 2.78
C HIS A 132 -17.04 -21.61 3.99
N LEU A 133 -17.63 -20.45 4.22
CA LEU A 133 -17.36 -19.66 5.43
C LEU A 133 -17.80 -20.39 6.70
N ARG A 134 -18.99 -21.03 6.68
CA ARG A 134 -19.47 -21.86 7.81
C ARG A 134 -18.56 -23.05 8.10
N ASN A 135 -17.84 -23.55 7.10
CA ASN A 135 -16.83 -24.61 7.26
C ASN A 135 -15.50 -24.10 7.85
N GLY A 136 -15.43 -22.84 8.30
CA GLY A 136 -14.25 -22.26 8.95
C GLY A 136 -13.13 -21.88 7.99
N LEU A 137 -13.42 -21.75 6.69
CA LEU A 137 -12.45 -21.21 5.73
C LEU A 137 -12.35 -19.70 5.86
N SER A 138 -11.13 -19.17 5.72
CA SER A 138 -10.93 -17.72 5.59
C SER A 138 -11.67 -17.18 4.36
N PHE A 139 -12.04 -15.90 4.39
CA PHE A 139 -12.80 -15.29 3.28
C PHE A 139 -12.16 -15.49 1.89
N PRO A 140 -10.83 -15.28 1.69
CA PRO A 140 -10.21 -15.55 0.39
C PRO A 140 -10.33 -17.02 -0.05
N CYS A 141 -10.14 -17.97 0.87
CA CYS A 141 -10.27 -19.40 0.59
C CYS A 141 -11.72 -19.78 0.26
N ALA A 142 -12.68 -19.22 1.00
CA ALA A 142 -14.10 -19.46 0.78
C ALA A 142 -14.55 -18.90 -0.58
N ARG A 143 -14.12 -17.67 -0.92
CA ARG A 143 -14.37 -17.02 -2.22
C ARG A 143 -13.83 -17.85 -3.38
N ARG A 144 -12.58 -18.31 -3.27
CA ARG A 144 -11.95 -19.16 -4.30
C ARG A 144 -12.71 -20.47 -4.52
N LYS A 145 -13.08 -21.17 -3.44
CA LYS A 145 -13.85 -22.41 -3.56
C LYS A 145 -15.25 -22.19 -4.12
N ALA A 146 -15.94 -21.14 -3.67
CA ALA A 146 -17.25 -20.79 -4.19
C ALA A 146 -17.19 -20.47 -5.69
N LEU A 147 -16.17 -19.74 -6.15
CA LEU A 147 -15.98 -19.44 -7.56
C LEU A 147 -15.73 -20.70 -8.39
N LYS A 148 -14.89 -21.62 -7.87
CA LYS A 148 -14.62 -22.91 -8.52
C LYS A 148 -15.88 -23.78 -8.65
N GLU A 149 -16.71 -23.83 -7.60
CA GLU A 149 -17.96 -24.60 -7.61
C GLU A 149 -19.03 -23.93 -8.49
N TYR A 150 -19.05 -22.60 -8.59
CA TYR A 150 -20.05 -21.87 -9.39
C TYR A 150 -19.77 -21.88 -10.89
N LEU A 151 -18.50 -21.81 -11.30
CA LEU A 151 -18.05 -21.83 -12.70
C LEU A 151 -16.94 -22.88 -12.89
N PRO A 152 -17.24 -24.18 -12.90
CA PRO A 152 -16.22 -25.23 -12.98
C PRO A 152 -15.45 -25.22 -14.30
N GLU A 153 -16.10 -24.82 -15.40
CA GLU A 153 -15.51 -24.80 -16.76
C GLU A 153 -14.50 -23.67 -16.96
N LYS A 154 -14.57 -22.61 -16.15
CA LYS A 154 -13.66 -21.46 -16.23
C LYS A 154 -12.67 -21.55 -15.09
N ASN A 155 -11.37 -21.67 -15.38
CA ASN A 155 -10.32 -21.79 -14.35
C ASN A 155 -10.05 -20.46 -13.57
N PHE A 156 -11.11 -19.69 -13.29
CA PHE A 156 -11.08 -18.41 -12.60
C PHE A 156 -10.62 -18.51 -11.15
N ALA A 157 -10.82 -19.66 -10.52
CA ALA A 157 -10.34 -19.88 -9.16
C ALA A 157 -8.82 -19.71 -9.04
N ALA A 158 -8.05 -20.09 -10.06
CA ALA A 158 -6.59 -19.91 -10.08
C ALA A 158 -6.20 -18.43 -10.19
N LEU A 159 -7.02 -17.59 -10.84
CA LEU A 159 -6.76 -16.16 -10.94
C LEU A 159 -6.87 -15.45 -9.58
N LEU A 160 -7.62 -16.01 -8.63
CA LEU A 160 -7.74 -15.49 -7.27
C LEU A 160 -6.60 -15.90 -6.33
N ASP A 161 -5.63 -16.69 -6.79
CA ASP A 161 -4.46 -17.07 -5.98
C ASP A 161 -3.37 -15.98 -6.01
N GLU A 162 -3.37 -15.15 -7.06
CA GLU A 162 -2.34 -14.14 -7.28
C GLU A 162 -2.78 -12.73 -6.83
N PRO A 163 -1.93 -12.00 -6.09
CA PRO A 163 -2.34 -10.77 -5.43
C PRO A 163 -2.62 -9.60 -6.39
N ASN A 164 -1.93 -9.52 -7.54
CA ASN A 164 -2.21 -8.41 -8.47
C ASN A 164 -3.46 -8.68 -9.32
N ASN A 165 -3.75 -9.93 -9.66
CA ASN A 165 -5.05 -10.32 -10.20
C ASN A 165 -6.20 -9.97 -9.23
N ILE A 166 -6.07 -10.28 -7.94
CA ILE A 166 -7.06 -9.91 -6.92
C ILE A 166 -7.27 -8.38 -6.91
N LEU A 167 -6.20 -7.59 -6.87
CA LEU A 167 -6.28 -6.13 -6.90
C LEU A 167 -6.94 -5.63 -8.19
N GLY A 168 -6.57 -6.19 -9.35
CA GLY A 168 -7.19 -5.89 -10.64
C GLY A 168 -8.70 -6.10 -10.63
N ILE A 169 -9.16 -7.23 -10.10
CA ILE A 169 -10.59 -7.54 -9.93
C ILE A 169 -11.27 -6.49 -9.03
N GLU A 170 -10.65 -6.12 -7.90
CA GLU A 170 -11.23 -5.11 -7.01
C GLU A 170 -11.26 -3.70 -7.66
N TYR A 171 -10.28 -3.34 -8.50
CA TYR A 171 -10.33 -2.09 -9.27
C TYR A 171 -11.47 -2.09 -10.29
N LEU A 172 -11.69 -3.20 -10.99
CA LEU A 172 -12.79 -3.35 -11.94
C LEU A 172 -14.15 -3.29 -11.22
N LYS A 173 -14.27 -3.93 -10.06
CA LYS A 173 -15.45 -3.79 -9.19
C LYS A 173 -15.68 -2.34 -8.79
N ALA A 174 -14.63 -1.64 -8.36
CA ALA A 174 -14.70 -0.24 -7.94
C ALA A 174 -15.17 0.68 -9.07
N ILE A 175 -14.61 0.54 -10.28
CA ILE A 175 -15.02 1.31 -11.47
C ILE A 175 -16.53 1.15 -11.72
N ARG A 176 -17.04 -0.09 -11.66
CA ARG A 176 -18.47 -0.38 -11.87
C ARG A 176 -19.35 0.18 -10.75
N LYS A 177 -18.96 -0.02 -9.50
CA LYS A 177 -19.71 0.45 -8.32
C LYS A 177 -19.84 1.97 -8.32
N LEU A 178 -18.76 2.67 -8.67
CA LEU A 178 -18.70 4.13 -8.77
C LEU A 178 -19.33 4.66 -10.07
N LYS A 179 -19.67 3.79 -11.02
CA LYS A 179 -20.10 4.16 -12.38
C LYS A 179 -19.09 5.12 -13.06
N SER A 180 -17.81 4.89 -12.79
CA SER A 180 -16.72 5.72 -13.31
C SER A 180 -16.58 5.54 -14.81
N THR A 181 -16.20 6.62 -15.50
CA THR A 181 -15.89 6.61 -16.94
C THR A 181 -14.45 6.19 -17.23
N ILE A 182 -13.63 5.98 -16.19
CA ILE A 182 -12.24 5.55 -16.30
C ILE A 182 -12.17 4.19 -17.02
N LYS A 183 -11.39 4.14 -18.11
CA LYS A 183 -11.18 2.91 -18.87
C LYS A 183 -10.08 2.04 -18.22
N PRO A 184 -10.37 0.78 -17.86
CA PRO A 184 -9.36 -0.09 -17.27
C PRO A 184 -8.45 -0.70 -18.34
N TYR A 185 -7.18 -0.85 -17.99
CA TYR A 185 -6.16 -1.55 -18.77
C TYR A 185 -5.34 -2.43 -17.83
N THR A 186 -4.88 -3.58 -18.33
CA THR A 186 -3.92 -4.41 -17.60
C THR A 186 -2.66 -4.66 -18.41
N ILE A 187 -1.54 -4.87 -17.71
CA ILE A 187 -0.25 -5.22 -18.29
C ILE A 187 0.24 -6.50 -17.62
N LEU A 188 0.70 -7.46 -18.42
CA LEU A 188 1.35 -8.65 -17.91
C LEU A 188 2.62 -8.26 -17.12
N ARG A 189 2.67 -8.69 -15.85
CA ARG A 189 3.86 -8.48 -15.02
C ARG A 189 5.05 -9.27 -15.58
N LYS A 190 6.17 -8.59 -15.81
CA LYS A 190 7.46 -9.20 -16.14
C LYS A 190 8.34 -9.23 -14.88
N GLY A 191 9.05 -10.34 -14.65
CA GLY A 191 9.95 -10.53 -13.51
C GLY A 191 9.52 -11.62 -12.53
N ALA A 192 10.25 -11.74 -11.41
CA ALA A 192 10.05 -12.76 -10.38
C ALA A 192 8.64 -12.72 -9.77
N ARG A 193 8.10 -13.89 -9.39
CA ARG A 193 6.76 -14.03 -8.81
C ARG A 193 6.65 -13.22 -7.52
N TYR A 194 5.43 -12.86 -7.13
CA TYR A 194 5.18 -12.00 -5.97
C TYR A 194 5.80 -12.52 -4.65
N HIS A 195 6.02 -13.83 -4.57
CA HIS A 195 6.56 -14.54 -3.41
C HIS A 195 8.06 -14.87 -3.49
N ASP A 196 8.73 -14.53 -4.58
CA ASP A 196 10.15 -14.79 -4.72
C ASP A 196 10.91 -13.86 -3.77
N GLN A 197 11.65 -14.46 -2.83
CA GLN A 197 12.50 -13.76 -1.88
C GLN A 197 13.93 -13.57 -2.40
N GLU A 198 14.26 -14.22 -3.51
CA GLU A 198 15.56 -14.14 -4.17
C GLU A 198 15.54 -13.07 -5.26
N LEU A 199 16.71 -12.47 -5.52
CA LEU A 199 16.84 -11.50 -6.60
C LEU A 199 16.72 -12.20 -7.96
N SER A 200 15.97 -11.58 -8.87
CA SER A 200 15.89 -12.00 -10.26
C SER A 200 17.19 -11.67 -10.98
N THR A 201 17.68 -12.65 -11.74
CA THR A 201 18.77 -12.50 -12.72
C THR A 201 18.39 -11.59 -13.90
N GLU A 202 17.09 -11.30 -14.10
CA GLU A 202 16.57 -10.43 -15.16
C GLU A 202 16.36 -8.98 -14.70
N ASN A 203 16.91 -8.58 -13.55
CA ASN A 203 16.84 -7.20 -13.05
C ASN A 203 15.41 -6.69 -12.77
N LEU A 204 14.45 -7.61 -12.62
CA LEU A 204 13.04 -7.36 -12.34
C LEU A 204 12.59 -8.10 -11.08
N SER A 205 13.33 -7.91 -9.98
CA SER A 205 12.99 -8.51 -8.69
C SER A 205 11.67 -7.97 -8.12
N SER A 206 11.01 -8.80 -7.32
CA SER A 206 9.85 -8.37 -6.53
C SER A 206 10.27 -7.36 -5.46
N ALA A 207 9.36 -6.45 -5.09
CA ALA A 207 9.58 -5.55 -3.96
C ALA A 207 9.87 -6.34 -2.66
N SER A 208 9.33 -7.55 -2.51
CA SER A 208 9.59 -8.43 -1.37
C SER A 208 11.04 -8.91 -1.32
N ALA A 209 11.61 -9.37 -2.43
CA ALA A 209 13.02 -9.75 -2.53
C ALA A 209 13.95 -8.59 -2.16
N ILE A 210 13.68 -7.40 -2.68
CA ILE A 210 14.47 -6.19 -2.38
C ILE A 210 14.40 -5.86 -0.87
N ARG A 211 13.22 -5.95 -0.24
CA ARG A 211 13.09 -5.74 1.21
C ARG A 211 13.79 -6.82 2.03
N SER A 212 13.79 -8.07 1.57
CA SER A 212 14.53 -9.17 2.21
C SER A 212 16.03 -8.89 2.20
N LEU A 213 16.61 -8.51 1.04
CA LEU A 213 18.01 -8.10 0.92
C LEU A 213 18.36 -6.96 1.89
N LEU A 214 17.54 -5.90 1.91
CA LEU A 214 17.73 -4.79 2.85
C LEU A 214 17.72 -5.27 4.31
N SER A 215 16.89 -6.26 4.66
CA SER A 215 16.79 -6.80 6.03
C SER A 215 18.03 -7.61 6.44
N TYR A 216 18.54 -8.48 5.56
CA TYR A 216 19.73 -9.29 5.83
C TYR A 216 21.00 -8.46 6.05
N SER A 217 21.12 -7.32 5.36
CA SER A 217 22.22 -6.40 5.58
C SER A 217 22.25 -5.78 6.97
N GLY A 218 21.07 -5.42 7.49
CA GLY A 218 20.93 -4.80 8.80
C GLY A 218 21.24 -5.76 9.96
N SER A 219 21.00 -7.06 9.77
CA SER A 219 21.28 -8.09 10.78
C SER A 219 22.73 -8.58 10.76
N SER A 220 23.36 -8.68 9.58
CA SER A 220 24.73 -9.18 9.43
C SER A 220 25.78 -8.18 9.96
N LEU A 221 25.53 -6.88 9.83
CA LEU A 221 26.41 -5.83 10.36
C LEU A 221 26.29 -5.62 11.87
N ARG A 222 25.13 -5.91 12.48
CA ARG A 222 24.98 -5.87 13.95
C ARG A 222 25.85 -6.89 14.68
N LYS A 223 26.25 -7.98 14.01
CA LYS A 223 27.20 -8.94 14.58
C LYS A 223 28.65 -8.46 14.49
N TYR A 224 28.96 -7.53 13.58
CA TYR A 224 30.33 -7.05 13.37
C TYR A 224 30.77 -6.00 14.39
N ASP A 225 29.84 -5.18 14.92
CA ASP A 225 30.15 -4.19 15.96
C ASP A 225 30.40 -4.82 17.35
N ASP A 226 29.99 -6.08 17.56
CA ASP A 226 30.17 -6.85 18.81
C ASP A 226 31.35 -7.86 18.77
N LEU A 227 32.13 -7.91 17.68
CA LEU A 227 33.29 -8.80 17.56
C LEU A 227 34.59 -8.08 18.00
N PRO A 228 35.50 -8.76 18.72
CA PRO A 228 36.79 -8.18 19.08
C PRO A 228 37.55 -7.79 17.80
N LYS A 229 38.06 -6.56 17.76
CA LYS A 229 38.95 -6.05 16.70
C LYS A 229 40.20 -6.95 16.63
N GLY A 230 40.18 -8.00 15.82
CA GLY A 230 41.32 -8.90 15.70
C GLY A 230 41.12 -10.21 14.93
N ALA A 231 39.91 -10.61 14.55
CA ALA A 231 39.72 -11.79 13.72
C ALA A 231 39.70 -11.41 12.23
N PHE A 232 40.83 -11.60 11.56
CA PHE A 232 40.90 -11.66 10.10
C PHE A 232 40.16 -12.90 9.61
N ASP A 233 39.09 -12.71 8.84
CA ASP A 233 38.64 -13.72 7.86
C ASP A 233 38.01 -13.02 6.64
N ASP A 234 38.44 -13.47 5.47
CA ASP A 234 38.22 -12.91 4.13
C ASP A 234 36.75 -13.05 3.66
N THR A 235 35.84 -12.34 4.30
CA THR A 235 34.50 -12.10 3.76
C THR A 235 34.43 -10.68 3.23
N ALA A 236 34.56 -10.53 1.90
CA ALA A 236 34.37 -9.26 1.22
C ALA A 236 33.07 -8.60 1.72
N PRO A 237 33.09 -7.31 2.10
CA PRO A 237 31.91 -6.65 2.64
C PRO A 237 30.77 -6.78 1.63
N PHE A 238 29.66 -7.39 2.05
CA PHE A 238 28.47 -7.61 1.23
C PHE A 238 28.05 -6.28 0.57
N ASN A 239 28.34 -6.12 -0.73
CA ASN A 239 28.07 -4.87 -1.44
C ASN A 239 26.60 -4.83 -1.87
N ILE A 240 25.73 -4.57 -0.89
CA ILE A 240 24.28 -4.43 -1.08
C ILE A 240 23.96 -3.44 -2.19
N PHE A 241 24.76 -2.38 -2.34
CA PHE A 241 24.56 -1.41 -3.40
C PHE A 241 24.87 -1.97 -4.77
N GLY A 242 25.87 -2.85 -4.92
CA GLY A 242 26.11 -3.56 -6.18
C GLY A 242 24.94 -4.44 -6.60
N GLU A 243 24.32 -5.16 -5.67
CA GLU A 243 23.14 -5.98 -5.95
C GLU A 243 21.88 -5.12 -6.22
N LEU A 244 21.64 -4.08 -5.41
CA LEU A 244 20.51 -3.16 -5.60
C LEU A 244 20.62 -2.34 -6.87
N GLU A 245 21.83 -1.98 -7.32
CA GLU A 245 22.09 -1.19 -8.53
C GLU A 245 21.43 -1.79 -9.76
N SER A 246 21.42 -3.12 -9.85
CA SER A 246 20.79 -3.84 -10.95
C SER A 246 19.25 -3.85 -10.88
N GLN A 247 18.65 -3.56 -9.72
CA GLN A 247 17.22 -3.78 -9.46
C GLN A 247 16.39 -2.49 -9.38
N VAL A 248 17.06 -1.35 -9.27
CA VAL A 248 16.43 -0.02 -9.19
C VAL A 248 16.85 0.87 -10.36
N PRO A 249 16.03 1.84 -10.76
CA PRO A 249 16.39 2.76 -11.84
C PRO A 249 17.63 3.60 -11.49
N GLN A 250 18.50 3.79 -12.47
CA GLN A 250 19.75 4.55 -12.32
C GLN A 250 19.52 5.97 -11.77
N CYS A 251 18.46 6.65 -12.20
CA CYS A 251 18.12 8.00 -11.74
C CYS A 251 17.79 8.05 -10.24
N CYS A 252 17.33 6.94 -9.65
CA CYS A 252 17.01 6.87 -8.22
C CYS A 252 18.21 6.47 -7.36
N LEU A 253 19.32 5.98 -7.92
CA LEU A 253 20.42 5.42 -7.14
C LEU A 253 21.07 6.40 -6.19
N LYS A 254 21.29 7.63 -6.63
CA LYS A 254 21.85 8.68 -5.79
C LYS A 254 20.96 8.95 -4.58
N LEU A 255 19.67 9.18 -4.82
CA LEU A 255 18.67 9.38 -3.77
C LEU A 255 18.62 8.22 -2.77
N LEU A 256 18.66 6.98 -3.29
CA LEU A 256 18.67 5.77 -2.46
C LEU A 256 19.93 5.69 -1.60
N LYS A 257 21.12 5.86 -2.19
CA LYS A 257 22.40 5.86 -1.46
C LYS A 257 22.44 6.93 -0.37
N ASP A 258 22.08 8.16 -0.71
CA ASP A 258 22.17 9.31 0.20
C ASP A 258 21.21 9.18 1.41
N CYS A 259 20.06 8.51 1.23
CA CYS A 259 19.06 8.33 2.29
C CYS A 259 19.16 7.00 3.05
N HIS A 260 19.98 6.06 2.58
CA HIS A 260 20.14 4.76 3.22
C HIS A 260 20.84 4.90 4.58
N LYS A 261 20.29 4.24 5.62
CA LYS A 261 20.68 4.38 7.03
C LYS A 261 20.55 5.80 7.61
N VAL A 262 19.90 6.71 6.88
CA VAL A 262 19.55 8.05 7.37
C VAL A 262 18.05 8.18 7.57
N SER A 263 17.25 7.61 6.66
CA SER A 263 15.80 7.66 6.73
C SER A 263 15.11 6.31 6.40
N TYR A 264 15.87 5.30 5.98
CA TYR A 264 15.39 3.96 5.67
C TYR A 264 16.54 2.93 5.78
N PRO A 265 16.29 1.62 5.92
CA PRO A 265 15.00 0.94 5.89
C PRO A 265 14.25 0.98 7.22
N ILE A 266 12.92 1.08 7.15
CA ILE A 266 11.99 0.97 8.28
C ILE A 266 11.29 -0.39 8.23
N TYR A 267 11.10 -1.01 9.40
CA TYR A 267 10.51 -2.33 9.55
C TYR A 267 9.37 -2.31 10.56
N GLN A 268 8.49 -3.30 10.45
CA GLN A 268 7.35 -3.49 11.35
C GLN A 268 7.77 -3.50 12.84
N ASN A 269 8.92 -4.10 13.16
CA ASN A 269 9.40 -4.20 14.54
C ASN A 269 9.88 -2.87 15.14
N ASP A 270 10.19 -1.86 14.32
CA ASP A 270 10.57 -0.53 14.81
C ASP A 270 9.38 0.16 15.54
N PHE A 271 8.15 -0.31 15.31
CA PHE A 271 6.92 0.20 15.94
C PHE A 271 6.49 -0.59 17.19
N SER A 272 7.27 -1.60 17.62
CA SER A 272 6.85 -2.55 18.66
C SER A 272 6.47 -1.88 19.98
N LEU A 273 7.26 -0.91 20.44
CA LEU A 273 7.01 -0.22 21.71
C LEU A 273 5.73 0.63 21.65
N ILE A 274 5.51 1.32 20.53
CA ILE A 274 4.32 2.17 20.31
C ILE A 274 3.07 1.29 20.30
N LEU A 275 3.10 0.17 19.58
CA LEU A 275 1.99 -0.77 19.56
C LEU A 275 1.74 -1.35 20.96
N LYS A 276 2.79 -1.83 21.64
CA LYS A 276 2.67 -2.38 23.00
C LYS A 276 2.05 -1.38 23.96
N TYR A 277 2.51 -0.12 23.93
CA TYR A 277 1.93 0.97 24.73
C TYR A 277 0.43 1.17 24.42
N LYS A 278 0.04 1.16 23.13
CA LYS A 278 -1.37 1.28 22.76
C LYS A 278 -2.21 0.11 23.26
N LEU A 279 -1.69 -1.11 23.22
CA LEU A 279 -2.39 -2.32 23.67
C LEU A 279 -2.52 -2.41 25.19
N LEU A 280 -1.50 -1.99 25.95
CA LEU A 280 -1.54 -1.98 27.43
C LEU A 280 -2.63 -1.07 27.99
N ASN A 281 -3.09 -0.09 27.20
CA ASN A 281 -4.13 0.87 27.59
C ASN A 281 -5.54 0.47 27.09
N LYS A 282 -5.77 -0.80 26.73
CA LYS A 282 -7.04 -1.25 26.11
C LYS A 282 -7.59 -2.53 26.73
N TYR A 283 -8.91 -2.62 26.71
CA TYR A 283 -9.73 -3.77 27.08
C TYR A 283 -10.49 -4.29 25.85
N PRO A 284 -10.97 -5.55 25.82
CA PRO A 284 -11.59 -6.16 24.64
C PRO A 284 -12.69 -5.31 23.99
N GLU A 285 -13.61 -4.76 24.80
CA GLU A 285 -14.75 -3.96 24.34
C GLU A 285 -14.28 -2.68 23.65
N ASN A 286 -13.17 -2.12 24.14
CA ASN A 286 -12.56 -0.92 23.60
C ASN A 286 -11.82 -1.17 22.28
N LEU A 287 -11.45 -2.41 21.96
CA LEU A 287 -10.76 -2.78 20.73
C LEU A 287 -11.73 -2.96 19.55
N LEU A 288 -12.98 -3.34 19.81
CA LEU A 288 -14.02 -3.56 18.78
C LEU A 288 -14.31 -2.33 17.92
N ARG A 289 -14.02 -1.13 18.41
CA ARG A 289 -14.21 0.11 17.65
C ARG A 289 -13.23 0.28 16.48
N TYR A 290 -12.11 -0.44 16.48
CA TYR A 290 -11.07 -0.29 15.46
C TYR A 290 -11.37 -1.13 14.23
N MET A 291 -10.94 -0.63 13.07
CA MET A 291 -11.10 -1.34 11.81
C MET A 291 -10.40 -2.70 11.82
N ASP A 292 -10.98 -3.70 11.13
CA ASP A 292 -10.51 -5.10 11.04
C ASP A 292 -10.51 -5.92 12.37
N VAL A 293 -10.87 -5.33 13.51
CA VAL A 293 -10.90 -6.03 14.81
C VAL A 293 -12.26 -6.70 15.04
N SER A 294 -12.27 -8.03 15.09
CA SER A 294 -13.45 -8.80 15.56
C SER A 294 -13.37 -9.08 17.06
N GLU A 295 -14.47 -9.55 17.64
CA GLU A 295 -14.53 -9.95 19.05
C GLU A 295 -13.54 -11.06 19.38
N GLU A 296 -13.42 -12.06 18.52
CA GLU A 296 -12.47 -13.15 18.71
C GLU A 296 -11.02 -12.63 18.66
N LEU A 297 -10.72 -11.70 17.76
CA LEU A 297 -9.39 -11.10 17.66
C LEU A 297 -9.10 -10.20 18.88
N ALA A 298 -10.06 -9.41 19.35
CA ALA A 298 -9.92 -8.56 20.54
C ALA A 298 -9.62 -9.40 21.79
N ASN A 299 -10.41 -10.46 22.03
CA ASN A 299 -10.20 -11.39 23.14
C ASN A 299 -8.82 -12.08 23.04
N ARG A 300 -8.40 -12.45 21.83
CA ARG A 300 -7.09 -13.06 21.59
C ARG A 300 -5.95 -12.09 21.84
N ILE A 301 -6.07 -10.83 21.42
CA ILE A 301 -5.08 -9.77 21.68
C ILE A 301 -4.87 -9.62 23.20
N CYS A 302 -5.94 -9.47 23.98
CA CYS A 302 -5.84 -9.29 25.42
C CYS A 302 -5.27 -10.52 26.14
N SER A 303 -5.74 -11.73 25.81
CA SER A 303 -5.27 -12.97 26.45
C SER A 303 -3.81 -13.32 26.13
N ARG A 304 -3.27 -12.82 25.01
CA ARG A 304 -1.89 -13.10 24.57
C ARG A 304 -0.91 -11.97 24.86
N LEU A 305 -1.37 -10.82 25.38
CA LEU A 305 -0.56 -9.60 25.52
C LEU A 305 0.70 -9.80 26.39
N ASN A 306 0.65 -10.65 27.41
CA ASN A 306 1.80 -10.97 28.27
C ASN A 306 2.96 -11.65 27.51
N TYR A 307 2.69 -12.23 26.35
CA TYR A 307 3.67 -12.88 25.47
C TYR A 307 4.12 -11.97 24.31
N PHE A 308 3.82 -10.67 24.37
CA PHE A 308 4.27 -9.70 23.38
C PHE A 308 5.78 -9.48 23.50
N PHE A 309 6.53 -9.94 22.50
CA PHE A 309 7.96 -9.68 22.37
C PHE A 309 8.25 -8.54 21.40
N ASN A 310 7.73 -8.63 20.17
CA ASN A 310 7.79 -7.56 19.17
C ASN A 310 6.58 -7.63 18.25
N TYR A 311 6.38 -6.61 17.42
CA TYR A 311 5.22 -6.50 16.54
C TYR A 311 5.06 -7.75 15.66
N LYS A 312 6.09 -8.11 14.86
CA LYS A 312 6.00 -9.24 13.93
C LYS A 312 5.65 -10.54 14.66
N GLN A 313 6.34 -10.85 15.75
CA GLN A 313 6.09 -12.04 16.56
C GLN A 313 4.66 -12.05 17.12
N PHE A 314 4.15 -10.89 17.56
CA PHE A 314 2.80 -10.81 18.09
C PHE A 314 1.75 -11.07 17.00
N CYS A 315 1.95 -10.61 15.76
CA CYS A 315 1.08 -10.97 14.65
C CYS A 315 1.01 -12.49 14.45
N ASP A 316 2.16 -13.16 14.49
CA ASP A 316 2.25 -14.61 14.31
C ASP A 316 1.55 -15.36 15.46
N LEU A 317 1.68 -14.86 16.70
CA LEU A 317 0.98 -15.41 17.88
C LEU A 317 -0.56 -15.30 17.76
N LEU A 318 -1.04 -14.24 17.12
CA LEU A 318 -2.48 -14.01 16.90
C LEU A 318 -3.06 -14.83 15.75
N LYS A 319 -2.23 -15.46 14.91
CA LYS A 319 -2.69 -16.19 13.73
C LYS A 319 -3.59 -17.38 14.11
N THR A 320 -4.72 -17.49 13.42
CA THR A 320 -5.62 -18.65 13.44
C THR A 320 -5.86 -19.16 12.02
N ARG A 321 -6.63 -20.24 11.85
CA ARG A 321 -6.98 -20.76 10.51
C ARG A 321 -7.91 -19.81 9.76
N GLU A 322 -8.80 -19.15 10.50
CA GLU A 322 -9.87 -18.29 9.99
C GLU A 322 -9.36 -16.88 9.63
N LEU A 323 -8.33 -16.38 10.32
CA LEU A 323 -7.78 -15.04 10.11
C LEU A 323 -6.54 -15.06 9.21
N THR A 324 -6.46 -14.19 8.20
CA THR A 324 -5.24 -14.04 7.39
C THR A 324 -4.19 -13.20 8.14
N GLN A 325 -2.91 -13.40 7.81
CA GLN A 325 -1.82 -12.59 8.38
C GLN A 325 -2.02 -11.10 8.09
N THR A 326 -2.44 -10.76 6.86
CA THR A 326 -2.70 -9.38 6.43
C THR A 326 -3.81 -8.72 7.24
N ARG A 327 -4.88 -9.46 7.58
CA ARG A 327 -5.96 -8.93 8.43
C ARG A 327 -5.46 -8.63 9.84
N ILE A 328 -4.62 -9.50 10.41
CA ILE A 328 -4.03 -9.28 11.75
C ILE A 328 -3.11 -8.07 11.73
N ASN A 329 -2.23 -7.96 10.73
CA ASN A 329 -1.37 -6.80 10.54
C ASN A 329 -2.18 -5.50 10.47
N ARG A 330 -3.21 -5.44 9.62
CA ARG A 330 -4.10 -4.26 9.51
C ARG A 330 -4.80 -3.95 10.82
N ALA A 331 -5.37 -4.94 11.50
CA ALA A 331 -6.05 -4.75 12.77
C ALA A 331 -5.14 -4.11 13.83
N LEU A 332 -3.93 -4.64 14.02
CA LEU A 332 -2.95 -4.07 14.96
C LEU A 332 -2.48 -2.68 14.53
N LEU A 333 -2.32 -2.45 13.23
CA LEU A 333 -1.97 -1.15 12.69
C LEU A 333 -3.08 -0.11 12.93
N HIS A 334 -4.34 -0.48 12.71
CA HIS A 334 -5.49 0.37 12.97
C HIS A 334 -5.62 0.72 14.45
N ILE A 335 -5.34 -0.22 15.36
CA ILE A 335 -5.26 0.05 16.80
C ILE A 335 -4.15 1.06 17.10
N MET A 336 -2.95 0.87 16.52
CA MET A 336 -1.79 1.74 16.73
C MET A 336 -2.07 3.18 16.26
N LEU A 337 -2.62 3.31 15.05
CA LEU A 337 -2.92 4.60 14.42
C LEU A 337 -4.22 5.23 14.91
N GLY A 338 -5.08 4.46 15.60
CA GLY A 338 -6.35 4.93 16.10
C GLY A 338 -7.46 4.97 15.05
N ILE A 339 -7.38 4.18 13.98
CA ILE A 339 -8.34 4.15 12.87
C ILE A 339 -9.59 3.35 13.28
N LYS A 340 -10.71 4.06 13.45
CA LYS A 340 -11.98 3.49 13.93
C LYS A 340 -12.91 3.15 12.78
N LYS A 341 -13.75 2.14 12.98
CA LYS A 341 -14.74 1.69 12.00
C LYS A 341 -15.73 2.79 11.62
N THR A 342 -16.30 3.44 12.63
CA THR A 342 -17.28 4.54 12.45
C THR A 342 -16.70 5.70 11.65
N ASP A 343 -15.42 6.05 11.88
CA ASP A 343 -14.78 7.15 11.17
C ASP A 343 -14.64 6.82 9.67
N VAL A 344 -14.27 5.58 9.34
CA VAL A 344 -14.13 5.14 7.93
C VAL A 344 -15.49 5.06 7.24
N GLU A 345 -16.53 4.56 7.93
CA GLU A 345 -17.91 4.54 7.42
C GLU A 345 -18.41 5.96 7.13
N GLU A 346 -18.23 6.90 8.06
CA GLU A 346 -18.56 8.32 7.85
C GLU A 346 -17.85 8.89 6.61
N TYR A 347 -16.56 8.55 6.40
CA TYR A 347 -15.82 9.03 5.24
C TYR A 347 -16.35 8.46 3.92
N ILE A 348 -16.70 7.18 3.89
CA ILE A 348 -17.29 6.52 2.72
C ILE A 348 -18.64 7.16 2.39
N ASP A 349 -19.51 7.33 3.40
CA ASP A 349 -20.82 7.96 3.25
C ASP A 349 -20.70 9.43 2.81
N GLY A 350 -19.63 10.11 3.21
CA GLY A 350 -19.28 11.45 2.78
C GLY A 350 -18.63 11.57 1.39
N GLY A 351 -18.55 10.47 0.62
CA GLY A 351 -18.01 10.47 -0.74
C GLY A 351 -16.53 10.09 -0.85
N TYR A 352 -16.01 9.31 0.09
CA TYR A 352 -14.62 8.87 0.19
C TYR A 352 -13.60 9.98 0.46
N HIS A 353 -13.36 10.89 -0.48
CA HIS A 353 -12.30 11.90 -0.34
C HIS A 353 -12.86 13.31 -0.18
N PHE A 354 -12.14 14.11 0.60
CA PHE A 354 -12.44 15.53 0.84
C PHE A 354 -11.34 16.46 0.34
N TYR A 355 -10.24 15.90 -0.15
CA TYR A 355 -9.07 16.60 -0.66
C TYR A 355 -8.26 15.66 -1.56
N ALA A 356 -7.55 16.23 -2.52
CA ALA A 356 -6.52 15.54 -3.29
C ALA A 356 -5.14 15.98 -2.78
N ARG A 357 -4.53 15.20 -1.88
CA ARG A 357 -3.25 15.55 -1.26
C ARG A 357 -2.08 15.29 -2.21
N LEU A 358 -1.44 16.36 -2.66
CA LEU A 358 -0.31 16.29 -3.59
C LEU A 358 1.02 16.09 -2.83
N LEU A 359 1.68 14.95 -3.07
CA LEU A 359 3.03 14.68 -2.53
C LEU A 359 4.12 15.34 -3.39
N GLY A 360 3.93 15.34 -4.70
CA GLY A 360 4.88 15.96 -5.62
C GLY A 360 4.42 15.95 -7.07
N PHE A 361 5.09 16.75 -7.89
CA PHE A 361 4.85 16.86 -9.32
C PHE A 361 6.13 17.26 -10.07
N ARG A 362 6.13 17.05 -11.39
CA ARG A 362 7.21 17.52 -12.27
C ARG A 362 6.91 18.92 -12.79
N LYS A 363 7.89 19.82 -12.77
CA LYS A 363 7.73 21.22 -13.24
C LYS A 363 7.34 21.31 -14.71
N ASP A 364 7.86 20.42 -15.55
CA ASP A 364 7.48 20.34 -16.98
C ASP A 364 6.01 19.94 -17.22
N ARG A 365 5.29 19.56 -16.15
CA ARG A 365 3.87 19.17 -16.17
C ARG A 365 2.98 20.10 -15.34
N GLU A 366 3.40 21.32 -15.05
CA GLU A 366 2.61 22.26 -14.24
C GLU A 366 1.20 22.53 -14.81
N LYS A 367 1.03 22.52 -16.15
CA LYS A 367 -0.28 22.63 -16.82
C LYS A 367 -1.28 21.56 -16.36
N LEU A 368 -0.80 20.38 -15.94
CA LEU A 368 -1.62 19.32 -15.36
C LEU A 368 -2.26 19.79 -14.04
N LEU A 369 -1.52 20.46 -13.17
CA LEU A 369 -2.04 20.95 -11.89
C LEU A 369 -3.10 22.02 -12.08
N THR A 370 -2.89 22.93 -13.04
CA THR A 370 -3.91 23.94 -13.40
C THR A 370 -5.20 23.28 -13.87
N ARG A 371 -5.08 22.19 -14.63
CA ARG A 371 -6.24 21.42 -15.08
C ARG A 371 -6.95 20.75 -13.90
N ILE A 372 -6.20 20.07 -13.02
CA ILE A 372 -6.74 19.47 -11.79
C ILE A 372 -7.49 20.50 -10.96
N SER A 373 -6.90 21.67 -10.70
CA SER A 373 -7.55 22.71 -9.88
C SER A 373 -8.85 23.26 -10.48
N LYS A 374 -9.07 23.13 -11.80
CA LYS A 374 -10.26 23.62 -12.49
C LYS A 374 -11.35 22.57 -12.65
N GLU A 375 -10.96 21.31 -12.91
CA GLU A 375 -11.90 20.23 -13.26
C GLU A 375 -12.18 19.28 -12.08
N SER A 376 -11.29 19.15 -11.11
CA SER A 376 -11.43 18.24 -9.95
C SER A 376 -12.61 18.64 -9.07
N SER A 377 -13.37 17.65 -8.59
CA SER A 377 -14.39 17.85 -7.56
C SER A 377 -13.79 17.99 -6.15
N LEU A 378 -12.51 17.62 -5.99
CA LEU A 378 -11.76 17.75 -4.75
C LEU A 378 -10.87 18.99 -4.75
N PRO A 379 -10.74 19.69 -3.59
CA PRO A 379 -9.73 20.72 -3.44
C PRO A 379 -8.32 20.09 -3.52
N LEU A 380 -7.47 20.67 -4.35
CA LEU A 380 -6.07 20.27 -4.48
C LEU A 380 -5.29 20.77 -3.27
N LEU A 381 -4.87 19.85 -2.39
CA LEU A 381 -4.17 20.18 -1.16
C LEU A 381 -2.65 20.15 -1.40
N ILE A 382 -2.06 21.33 -1.62
CA ILE A 382 -0.61 21.51 -1.82
C ILE A 382 0.07 21.89 -0.51
N ARG A 383 -0.52 22.78 0.28
CA ARG A 383 -0.03 23.14 1.62
C ARG A 383 -1.02 22.68 2.67
N LEU A 384 -0.51 22.05 3.71
CA LEU A 384 -1.34 21.53 4.81
C LEU A 384 -2.01 22.62 5.67
N SER A 385 -1.67 23.90 5.44
CA SER A 385 -2.38 25.05 6.02
C SER A 385 -3.68 25.38 5.28
N GLU A 386 -3.84 24.97 4.02
CA GLU A 386 -4.98 25.30 3.14
C GLU A 386 -6.17 24.38 3.44
N THR A 387 -6.74 24.51 4.64
CA THR A 387 -7.83 23.62 5.13
C THR A 387 -9.19 24.31 5.25
N GLU A 388 -9.29 25.58 4.88
CA GLU A 388 -10.52 26.38 5.03
C GLU A 388 -11.68 25.83 4.21
N THR A 389 -11.39 25.34 3.01
CA THR A 389 -12.38 24.75 2.08
C THR A 389 -12.70 23.28 2.40
N ILE A 390 -11.98 22.64 3.32
CA ILE A 390 -12.16 21.24 3.67
C ILE A 390 -13.21 21.12 4.79
N PRO A 391 -14.27 20.32 4.60
CA PRO A 391 -15.32 20.15 5.60
C PRO A 391 -14.76 19.56 6.92
N PRO A 392 -15.46 19.71 8.06
CA PRO A 392 -15.00 19.19 9.35
C PRO A 392 -14.62 17.70 9.32
N LEU A 393 -15.39 16.88 8.59
CA LEU A 393 -15.12 15.46 8.42
C LEU A 393 -13.80 15.21 7.64
N GLY A 394 -13.56 15.96 6.57
CA GLY A 394 -12.29 15.94 5.85
C GLY A 394 -11.11 16.43 6.69
N ARG A 395 -11.29 17.45 7.54
CA ARG A 395 -10.26 17.91 8.47
C ARG A 395 -9.93 16.87 9.55
N LYS A 396 -10.91 16.08 9.98
CA LYS A 396 -10.71 14.91 10.87
C LYS A 396 -9.86 13.84 10.16
N MET A 397 -10.18 13.51 8.90
CA MET A 397 -9.38 12.59 8.09
C MET A 397 -7.93 13.08 7.92
N LEU A 398 -7.75 14.35 7.54
CA LEU A 398 -6.42 14.93 7.35
C LEU A 398 -5.60 14.90 8.64
N ARG A 399 -6.22 15.16 9.79
CA ARG A 399 -5.54 15.06 11.10
C ARG A 399 -5.06 13.64 11.38
N ASN A 400 -5.85 12.63 11.03
CA ASN A 400 -5.46 11.22 11.17
C ASN A 400 -4.28 10.88 10.25
N ASP A 401 -4.28 11.36 9.00
CA ASP A 401 -3.16 11.21 8.07
C ASP A 401 -1.88 11.90 8.60
N MET A 402 -2.00 13.11 9.16
CA MET A 402 -0.87 13.82 9.76
C MET A 402 -0.31 13.09 10.96
N LEU A 403 -1.18 12.56 11.83
CA LEU A 403 -0.77 11.79 12.99
C LEU A 403 0.00 10.53 12.56
N ALA A 404 -0.50 9.81 11.56
CA ALA A 404 0.16 8.62 11.02
C ALA A 404 1.55 8.96 10.44
N SER A 405 1.64 10.03 9.64
CA SER A 405 2.89 10.48 9.02
C SER A 405 3.92 10.94 10.06
N ASN A 406 3.49 11.71 11.06
CA ASN A 406 4.33 12.15 12.16
C ASN A 406 4.80 10.96 13.02
N LEU A 407 3.95 9.97 13.28
CA LEU A 407 4.33 8.76 14.02
C LEU A 407 5.42 7.98 13.28
N TYR A 408 5.26 7.81 11.97
CA TYR A 408 6.26 7.15 11.13
C TYR A 408 7.58 7.92 11.17
N THR A 409 7.52 9.25 10.99
CA THR A 409 8.69 10.13 11.05
C THR A 409 9.38 10.06 12.41
N SER A 410 8.64 10.01 13.51
CA SER A 410 9.21 9.84 14.85
C SER A 410 10.01 8.55 14.98
N VAL A 411 9.50 7.44 14.43
CA VAL A 411 10.21 6.15 14.41
C VAL A 411 11.46 6.23 13.55
N VAL A 412 11.38 6.87 12.37
CA VAL A 412 12.55 7.11 11.51
C VAL A 412 13.63 7.89 12.26
N THR A 413 13.24 9.00 12.89
CA THR A 413 14.17 9.92 13.55
C THR A 413 14.77 9.33 14.81
N ASP A 414 14.01 8.52 15.57
CA ASP A 414 14.55 7.80 16.72
C ASP A 414 15.50 6.68 16.27
N LYS A 415 15.16 5.94 15.22
CA LYS A 415 15.99 4.86 14.69
C LYS A 415 17.35 5.34 14.17
N PHE A 416 17.36 6.43 13.42
CA PHE A 416 18.57 6.94 12.76
C PHE A 416 19.17 8.17 13.45
N LYS A 417 18.62 8.58 14.60
CA LYS A 417 19.09 9.73 15.40
C LYS A 417 19.19 11.03 14.57
N THR A 418 18.15 11.29 13.78
CA THR A 418 18.00 12.50 12.97
C THR A 418 16.98 13.47 13.57
N ALA A 419 16.97 14.73 13.11
CA ALA A 419 16.04 15.74 13.63
C ALA A 419 14.60 15.48 13.16
N PHE A 420 13.64 15.53 14.09
CA PHE A 420 12.23 15.40 13.77
C PHE A 420 11.72 16.54 12.89
N GLN A 421 11.14 16.18 11.74
CA GLN A 421 10.51 17.13 10.82
C GLN A 421 9.02 16.88 10.76
N ASN A 422 8.25 17.75 11.42
CA ASN A 422 6.80 17.68 11.40
C ASN A 422 6.24 17.78 9.97
N GLU A 423 5.26 16.95 9.64
CA GLU A 423 4.62 16.87 8.32
C GLU A 423 4.15 18.25 7.79
N TYR A 424 3.64 19.13 8.65
CA TYR A 424 3.20 20.49 8.28
C TYR A 424 4.31 21.38 7.71
N LYS A 425 5.58 21.07 8.01
CA LYS A 425 6.74 21.84 7.52
C LYS A 425 7.32 21.27 6.22
N GLN A 426 6.86 20.11 5.78
CA GLN A 426 7.41 19.43 4.62
C GLN A 426 6.76 19.97 3.34
N LYS A 427 7.56 20.56 2.45
CA LYS A 427 7.07 21.15 1.19
C LYS A 427 6.74 20.07 0.15
N VAL A 428 5.79 20.33 -0.73
CA VAL A 428 5.54 19.50 -1.92
C VAL A 428 6.83 19.29 -2.73
N ILE A 429 7.06 18.06 -3.21
CA ILE A 429 8.25 17.73 -4.03
C ILE A 429 8.06 18.32 -5.43
N LYS A 430 9.07 19.03 -5.92
CA LYS A 430 9.08 19.65 -7.25
C LYS A 430 10.39 19.30 -7.94
N ILE A 431 10.34 18.39 -8.91
CA ILE A 431 11.50 18.05 -9.74
C ILE A 431 11.47 18.81 -11.06
#